data_AF-A0A0V8IKU9-F1
#
_entry.id   AF-A0A0V8IKU9-F1
#
_cell.length_a   1.000
_cell.length_b   1.000
_cell.length_c   1.000
_cell.angle_alpha   90.00
_cell.angle_beta   90.00
_cell.angle_gamma   90.00
#
_symmetry.space_group_name_H-M   'P 1'
#
loop_
_entity.id
_entity.type
_entity.pdbx_description
1 polymer ?
#
loop_
_entity_poly.entity_id
_entity_poly.type
_entity_poly.pdbx_seq_one_letter_code
_entity_poly.pdbx_strand_id
1 'polypeptide(L)'
;MLGVKTTCKDRWRQVLSEAKRIEEKHLLTLESPISPAQTDEMKDHKIQLVIPRSLHAPCKPEQQGWLMRVDELVAIAKERDGQGTWQSALL
;
A
#
# COMPACT_ATOMS: atom_id res chain seq x y z
N MET A 1 3.11 0.90 8.18
CA MET A 1 3.05 -0.58 8.08
C MET A 1 2.88 -0.97 6.62
N LEU A 2 3.54 -2.06 6.21
CA LEU A 2 3.45 -2.64 4.87
C LEU A 2 3.02 -4.12 4.97
N GLY A 3 1.88 -4.46 4.39
CA GLY A 3 1.50 -5.83 4.08
C GLY A 3 1.93 -6.20 2.67
N VAL A 4 2.29 -7.46 2.43
CA VAL A 4 2.69 -7.95 1.10
C VAL A 4 1.88 -9.19 0.76
N LYS A 5 1.22 -9.18 -0.41
CA LYS A 5 0.49 -10.34 -0.93
C LYS A 5 0.71 -10.43 -2.43
N THR A 6 1.17 -11.57 -2.94
CA THR A 6 1.23 -11.81 -4.39
C THR A 6 -0.14 -11.70 -5.04
N THR A 7 -1.18 -12.12 -4.32
CA THR A 7 -2.60 -12.04 -4.73
C THR A 7 -3.46 -11.66 -3.52
N CYS A 8 -4.22 -10.58 -3.68
CA CYS A 8 -5.16 -9.98 -2.74
C CYS A 8 -6.46 -10.79 -2.59
N LYS A 9 -7.23 -11.05 -3.66
CA LYS A 9 -8.58 -11.67 -3.58
C LYS A 9 -9.35 -11.26 -2.30
N ASP A 10 -9.81 -12.19 -1.46
CA ASP A 10 -10.44 -11.84 -0.17
C ASP A 10 -9.44 -11.70 0.99
N ARG A 11 -8.16 -12.08 0.77
CA ARG A 11 -7.13 -12.15 1.82
C ARG A 11 -6.53 -10.80 2.20
N TRP A 12 -6.76 -9.75 1.42
CA TRP A 12 -6.25 -8.41 1.76
C TRP A 12 -6.81 -7.89 3.08
N ARG A 13 -8.02 -8.32 3.48
CA ARG A 13 -8.68 -7.90 4.73
C ARG A 13 -7.91 -8.30 5.99
N GLN A 14 -7.05 -9.32 5.93
CA GLN A 14 -6.20 -9.73 7.05
C GLN A 14 -5.30 -8.59 7.56
N VAL A 15 -4.94 -7.66 6.66
CA VAL A 15 -4.15 -6.46 6.98
C VAL A 15 -4.86 -5.57 8.01
N LEU A 16 -6.20 -5.59 8.05
CA LEU A 16 -6.99 -4.80 9.00
C LEU A 16 -6.77 -5.26 10.45
N SER A 17 -6.75 -6.57 10.68
CA SER A 17 -6.54 -7.15 12.00
C SER A 17 -5.09 -7.06 12.45
N GLU A 18 -4.14 -7.31 11.54
CA GLU A 18 -2.70 -7.31 11.85
C GLU A 18 -2.19 -5.92 12.27
N ALA A 19 -2.77 -4.86 11.70
CA ALA A 19 -2.34 -3.49 11.95
C ALA A 19 -3.45 -2.61 12.53
N LYS A 20 -4.24 -3.16 13.46
CA LYS A 20 -5.40 -2.48 14.06
C LYS A 20 -5.10 -1.09 14.63
N ARG A 21 -3.88 -0.87 15.16
CA ARG A 21 -3.45 0.41 15.77
C ARG A 21 -2.90 1.43 14.77
N ILE A 22 -2.72 1.06 13.51
CA ILE A 22 -2.11 1.91 12.48
C ILE A 22 -3.22 2.37 11.55
N GLU A 23 -3.45 3.68 11.52
CA GLU A 23 -4.52 4.28 10.73
C GLU A 23 -4.28 4.05 9.22
N GLU A 24 -3.17 4.56 8.70
CA GLU A 24 -2.76 4.39 7.30
C GLU A 24 -1.93 3.13 7.06
N LYS A 25 -2.43 2.29 6.17
CA LYS A 25 -1.85 0.97 5.86
C LYS A 25 -1.42 0.94 4.41
N HIS A 26 -0.34 0.22 4.12
CA HIS A 26 0.10 -0.01 2.74
C HIS A 26 0.01 -1.49 2.44
N LEU A 27 -0.49 -1.85 1.26
CA LEU A 27 -0.54 -3.23 0.79
C LEU A 27 0.14 -3.31 -0.58
N LEU A 28 1.28 -4.01 -0.64
CA LEU A 28 1.98 -4.29 -1.89
C LEU A 28 1.45 -5.58 -2.52
N THR A 29 1.14 -5.52 -3.81
CA THR A 29 0.75 -6.69 -4.60
C THR A 29 1.31 -6.69 -6.02
N LEU A 30 1.35 -7.88 -6.62
CA LEU A 30 1.61 -8.10 -8.04
C LEU A 30 0.32 -8.46 -8.81
N GLU A 31 -0.82 -8.58 -8.13
CA GLU A 31 -2.10 -8.82 -8.77
C GLU A 31 -2.57 -7.56 -9.52
N SER A 32 -2.79 -7.72 -10.83
CA SER A 32 -3.38 -6.70 -11.70
C SER A 32 -4.07 -7.40 -12.88
N PRO A 33 -5.31 -7.00 -13.25
CA PRO A 33 -6.07 -5.88 -12.69
C PRO A 33 -6.69 -6.18 -11.32
N ILE A 34 -7.00 -5.14 -10.55
CA ILE A 34 -7.81 -5.20 -9.32
C ILE A 34 -9.16 -4.53 -9.59
N SER A 35 -10.25 -5.12 -9.08
CA SER A 35 -11.59 -4.58 -9.32
C SER A 35 -11.78 -3.19 -8.66
N PRO A 36 -12.58 -2.28 -9.26
CA PRO A 36 -12.90 -0.98 -8.67
C PRO A 36 -13.51 -1.10 -7.28
N ALA A 37 -14.48 -2.02 -7.11
CA ALA A 37 -15.11 -2.28 -5.82
C ALA A 37 -14.09 -2.65 -4.74
N GLN A 38 -13.09 -3.47 -5.07
CA GLN A 38 -12.03 -3.83 -4.13
C GLN A 38 -11.12 -2.64 -3.81
N THR A 39 -10.75 -1.81 -4.80
CA THR A 39 -9.97 -0.59 -4.51
C THR A 39 -10.75 0.44 -3.71
N ASP A 40 -12.06 0.57 -3.93
CA ASP A 40 -12.90 1.50 -3.18
C ASP A 40 -13.05 1.06 -1.73
N GLU A 41 -13.24 -0.24 -1.50
CA GLU A 41 -13.27 -0.77 -0.14
C GLU A 41 -11.91 -0.63 0.58
N MET A 42 -10.79 -0.78 -0.15
CA MET A 42 -9.47 -0.51 0.40
C MET A 42 -9.31 0.98 0.79
N LYS A 43 -9.82 1.92 -0.01
CA LYS A 43 -9.83 3.36 0.33
C LYS A 43 -10.61 3.61 1.61
N ASP A 44 -11.81 3.06 1.73
CA ASP A 44 -12.68 3.21 2.90
C ASP A 44 -11.99 2.72 4.18
N HIS A 45 -11.16 1.69 4.07
CA HIS A 45 -10.37 1.15 5.17
C HIS A 45 -8.96 1.75 5.32
N LYS A 46 -8.65 2.83 4.62
CA LYS A 46 -7.34 3.53 4.65
C LYS A 46 -6.17 2.61 4.32
N ILE A 47 -6.38 1.71 3.36
CA ILE A 47 -5.34 0.87 2.77
C ILE A 47 -4.94 1.48 1.44
N GLN A 48 -3.73 2.03 1.39
CA GLN A 48 -3.09 2.44 0.16
C GLN A 48 -2.58 1.20 -0.58
N LEU A 49 -3.15 0.94 -1.76
CA LEU A 49 -2.68 -0.15 -2.61
C LEU A 49 -1.41 0.28 -3.34
N VAL A 50 -0.38 -0.56 -3.24
CA VAL A 50 0.92 -0.37 -3.89
C VAL A 50 1.08 -1.44 -4.96
N ILE A 51 1.29 -1.03 -6.21
CA ILE A 51 1.50 -1.91 -7.36
C ILE A 51 2.70 -1.40 -8.17
N PRO A 52 3.60 -2.26 -8.68
CA PRO A 52 4.63 -1.85 -9.62
C PRO A 52 4.05 -1.09 -10.83
N ARG A 53 4.71 0.00 -11.24
CA ARG A 53 4.23 0.90 -12.32
C ARG A 53 3.85 0.16 -13.61
N SER A 54 4.63 -0.85 -13.98
CA SER A 54 4.40 -1.66 -15.18
C SER A 54 3.09 -2.46 -15.15
N LEU A 55 2.52 -2.68 -13.97
CA LEU A 55 1.27 -3.42 -13.76
C LEU A 55 0.07 -2.49 -13.53
N HIS A 56 0.20 -1.17 -13.70
CA HIS A 56 -0.94 -0.25 -13.56
C HIS A 56 -1.86 -0.28 -14.79
N ALA A 57 -1.31 -0.54 -15.97
CA ALA A 57 -2.03 -0.42 -17.26
C ALA A 57 -3.33 -1.24 -17.36
N PRO A 58 -3.43 -2.46 -16.79
CA PRO A 58 -4.68 -3.23 -16.81
C PRO A 58 -5.78 -2.68 -15.88
N CYS A 59 -5.45 -1.87 -14.88
CA CYS A 59 -6.42 -1.24 -13.99
C CYS A 59 -7.14 -0.08 -14.69
N LYS A 60 -8.35 0.24 -14.25
CA LYS A 60 -9.12 1.32 -14.88
C LYS A 60 -8.47 2.69 -14.68
N PRO A 61 -8.62 3.64 -15.62
CA PRO A 61 -8.04 4.98 -15.50
C PRO A 61 -8.38 5.69 -14.19
N GLU A 62 -9.60 5.50 -13.68
CA GLU A 62 -10.04 6.14 -12.42
C GLU A 62 -9.32 5.57 -11.19
N GLN A 63 -8.80 4.33 -11.28
CA GLN A 63 -8.02 3.69 -10.22
C GLN A 63 -6.55 4.11 -10.29
N GLN A 64 -5.98 4.25 -11.49
CA GLN A 64 -4.55 4.46 -11.71
C GLN A 64 -3.99 5.67 -10.95
N GLY A 65 -4.75 6.78 -10.88
CA GLY A 65 -4.34 7.98 -10.15
C GLY A 65 -4.29 7.80 -8.62
N TRP A 66 -4.95 6.77 -8.09
CA TRP A 66 -4.93 6.43 -6.67
C TRP A 66 -3.91 5.33 -6.32
N LEU A 67 -3.48 4.53 -7.30
CA LEU A 67 -2.48 3.48 -7.07
C LEU A 67 -1.12 4.09 -6.75
N MET A 68 -0.50 3.62 -5.67
CA MET A 68 0.85 4.03 -5.31
C MET A 68 1.87 3.15 -6.03
N ARG A 69 2.96 3.76 -6.51
CA ARG A 69 4.09 3.03 -7.08
C ARG A 69 5.06 2.59 -5.98
N VAL A 70 5.85 1.55 -6.28
CA VAL A 70 6.87 1.05 -5.34
C VAL A 70 7.92 2.13 -5.02
N ASP A 71 8.30 2.96 -6.00
CA ASP A 71 9.23 4.06 -5.77
C ASP A 71 8.68 5.12 -4.81
N GLU A 72 7.38 5.43 -4.89
CA GLU A 72 6.70 6.35 -3.98
C GLU A 72 6.65 5.79 -2.57
N LEU A 73 6.35 4.50 -2.41
CA LEU A 73 6.40 3.82 -1.11
C LEU A 73 7.80 3.90 -0.48
N VAL A 74 8.85 3.62 -1.26
CA VAL A 74 10.24 3.68 -0.78
C VAL A 74 10.63 5.10 -0.40
N ALA A 75 10.19 6.11 -1.15
CA ALA A 75 10.43 7.52 -0.82
C ALA A 75 9.80 7.89 0.53
N ILE A 76 8.52 7.55 0.74
CA ILE A 76 7.82 7.79 2.01
C ILE A 76 8.48 7.05 3.17
N ALA A 77 8.93 5.81 2.94
CA ALA A 77 9.63 5.03 3.96
C ALA A 77 10.94 5.70 4.40
N LYS A 78 11.74 6.20 3.45
CA LYS A 78 12.99 6.92 3.73
C LYS A 78 12.75 8.24 4.46
N GLU A 79 11.74 9.00 4.04
CA GLU A 79 11.38 10.26 4.69
C GLU A 79 10.99 10.03 6.15
N ARG A 80 10.13 9.03 6.41
CA ARG A 80 9.69 8.67 7.76
C ARG A 80 10.84 8.14 8.63
N ASP A 81 11.78 7.40 8.05
CA ASP A 81 12.97 6.92 8.76
C ASP A 81 13.88 8.07 9.17
N GLY A 82 14.12 9.03 8.27
CA GLY A 82 14.94 10.22 8.55
C GLY A 82 14.33 11.20 9.57
N GLN A 83 13.00 11.16 9.75
CA GLN A 83 12.30 11.90 10.81
C GLN A 83 12.29 11.14 12.15
N GLY A 84 12.68 9.87 12.15
CA GLY A 84 12.74 9.03 13.34
C GLY A 84 13.87 9.48 14.26
N THR A 85 13.54 9.82 15.50
CA THR A 85 14.52 10.12 16.57
C THR A 85 15.45 8.95 16.92
N TRP A 86 15.21 7.76 16.35
CA TRP A 86 16.01 6.55 16.56
C TRP A 86 17.42 6.62 15.97
N GLN A 87 17.67 7.46 14.96
CA GLN A 87 19.02 7.63 14.40
C GLN A 87 19.96 8.40 15.35
N SER A 88 19.44 9.27 16.21
CA SER A 88 20.24 9.98 17.23
C SER A 88 20.62 9.13 18.44
N ALA A 89 20.10 7.89 18.56
CA ALA A 89 20.41 6.98 19.67
C ALA A 89 21.47 5.92 19.33
N LEU A 90 21.94 5.89 18.06
CA LEU A 90 22.94 4.93 17.57
C LEU A 90 24.28 5.59 17.18
N LEU A 91 24.46 6.87 17.52
CA LEU A 91 25.72 7.62 17.53
C LEU A 91 25.96 8.19 18.93
#